data_AF-A0AAU6MU12-F1
#
_entry.id   AF-A0AAU6MU12-F1
#
_cell.length_a   1.000
_cell.length_b   1.000
_cell.length_c   1.000
_cell.angle_alpha   90.00
_cell.angle_beta   90.00
_cell.angle_gamma   90.00
#
_symmetry.space_group_name_H-M   'P 1'
#
loop_
_entity.id
_entity.type
_entity.pdbx_description
1 polymer ?
#
loop_
_entity_poly.entity_id
_entity_poly.type
_entity_poly.pdbx_seq_one_letter_code
_entity_poly.pdbx_strand_id
1 'polypeptide(L)'
;MPSSAEPVHPTDGPLGPPGDRGTVIQFGRRTARSGRGRRTPQPAPSEPEAARTPQQELAITLEAMFLHSGRTLSDETTADTFRITLDTVLLMLEGSRAERLVGEEEYRHLAGMIDGMRGAPEAL
;
A
#
# COMPACT_ATOMS: atom_id res chain seq x y z
N MET A 1 24.97 -12.48 42.36
CA MET A 1 24.53 -11.14 42.85
C MET A 1 25.74 -10.51 43.54
N PRO A 2 26.17 -9.32 43.09
CA PRO A 2 25.67 -8.05 43.64
C PRO A 2 24.95 -7.26 42.53
N SER A 3 23.76 -6.68 42.70
CA SER A 3 23.18 -5.79 43.73
C SER A 3 23.58 -4.32 43.58
N SER A 4 22.54 -3.54 43.27
CA SER A 4 22.29 -2.14 43.63
C SER A 4 23.12 -1.02 43.01
N ALA A 5 22.41 -0.15 42.30
CA ALA A 5 22.49 1.28 42.58
C ALA A 5 21.13 1.95 42.31
N GLU A 6 20.28 2.01 43.33
CA GLU A 6 19.71 3.31 43.73
C GLU A 6 20.45 3.72 45.01
N PRO A 7 20.75 5.02 45.19
CA PRO A 7 20.06 5.69 46.29
C PRO A 7 19.71 7.19 46.05
N VAL A 8 18.46 7.52 46.36
CA VAL A 8 17.91 8.52 47.30
C VAL A 8 18.43 9.98 47.32
N HIS A 9 17.45 10.90 47.20
CA HIS A 9 17.41 12.35 47.48
C HIS A 9 18.00 12.78 48.87
N PRO A 10 18.24 14.09 49.15
CA PRO A 10 17.19 14.89 49.80
C PRO A 10 17.22 16.44 49.62
N THR A 11 16.04 17.05 49.89
CA THR A 11 15.72 18.32 50.60
C THR A 11 16.24 19.68 50.07
N ASP A 12 15.57 20.83 50.21
CA ASP A 12 14.37 21.24 50.95
C ASP A 12 13.88 22.63 50.47
N GLY A 13 12.56 22.87 50.56
CA GLY A 13 11.98 24.19 50.88
C GLY A 13 11.09 24.87 49.82
N PRO A 14 10.01 25.59 50.22
CA PRO A 14 9.15 25.40 51.40
C PRO A 14 7.63 25.39 51.10
N LEU A 15 6.92 24.87 52.10
CA LEU A 15 5.49 24.96 52.47
C LEU A 15 4.62 26.08 51.82
N GLY A 16 3.40 25.69 51.41
CA GLY A 16 2.38 26.52 50.75
C GLY A 16 1.63 27.54 51.63
N PRO A 17 0.47 28.04 51.14
CA PRO A 17 -0.79 27.69 51.82
C PRO A 17 -1.95 27.34 50.86
N PRO A 18 -3.03 26.72 51.39
CA PRO A 18 -3.98 25.90 50.64
C PRO A 18 -5.28 26.65 50.31
N GLY A 19 -6.04 26.15 49.33
CA GLY A 19 -7.44 26.56 49.20
C GLY A 19 -8.05 26.28 47.84
N ASP A 20 -8.76 25.16 47.75
CA ASP A 20 -10.17 25.14 47.36
C ASP A 20 -10.58 26.01 46.15
N ARG A 21 -10.82 25.36 44.99
CA ARG A 21 -12.12 25.38 44.28
C ARG A 21 -11.98 24.77 42.88
N GLY A 22 -12.85 23.80 42.60
CA GLY A 22 -13.06 23.27 41.26
C GLY A 22 -13.28 24.40 40.25
N THR A 23 -12.43 24.45 39.23
CA THR A 23 -12.61 25.37 38.11
C THR A 23 -13.60 24.74 37.14
N VAL A 24 -14.88 25.13 37.29
CA VAL A 24 -15.95 24.81 36.36
C VAL A 24 -15.70 25.58 35.06
N ILE A 25 -15.43 24.87 33.97
CA ILE A 25 -15.43 25.48 32.63
C ILE A 25 -16.89 25.81 32.27
N GLN A 26 -17.25 27.09 32.31
CA GLN A 26 -18.58 27.54 31.89
C GLN A 26 -18.70 27.47 30.36
N PHE A 27 -19.61 26.63 29.87
CA PHE A 27 -20.07 26.69 28.49
C PHE A 27 -20.94 27.94 28.30
N GLY A 28 -20.29 29.06 28.00
CA GLY A 28 -20.97 30.27 27.55
C GLY A 28 -21.70 30.00 26.23
N ARG A 29 -23.04 30.06 26.27
CA ARG A 29 -23.90 30.20 25.09
C ARG A 29 -23.44 31.39 24.26
N ARG A 30 -22.82 31.13 23.09
CA ARG A 30 -22.58 32.17 22.09
C ARG A 30 -23.81 32.31 21.21
N THR A 31 -24.44 33.47 21.37
CA THR A 31 -25.51 34.02 20.56
C THR A 31 -25.09 34.20 19.10
N ALA A 32 -26.07 34.02 18.22
CA ALA A 32 -25.97 34.17 16.78
C ALA A 32 -25.43 35.54 16.37
N ARG A 33 -24.44 35.56 15.47
CA ARG A 33 -24.12 36.76 14.68
C ARG A 33 -23.90 36.36 13.23
N SER A 34 -24.86 36.75 12.40
CA SER A 34 -24.83 36.72 10.94
C SER A 34 -23.56 37.41 10.41
N GLY A 35 -22.64 36.61 9.87
CA GLY A 35 -21.51 37.05 9.06
C GLY A 35 -21.63 36.45 7.67
N ARG A 36 -21.73 37.31 6.65
CA ARG A 36 -21.79 36.96 5.22
C ARG A 36 -20.69 35.96 4.85
N GLY A 37 -21.11 34.91 4.17
CA GLY A 37 -20.29 33.79 3.78
C GLY A 37 -19.21 34.14 2.77
N ARG A 38 -18.01 33.63 3.04
CA ARG A 38 -17.14 33.07 2.02
C ARG A 38 -16.87 31.64 2.45
N ARG A 39 -17.77 30.73 2.08
CA ARG A 39 -17.53 29.29 2.19
C ARG A 39 -16.38 29.02 1.23
N THR A 40 -15.19 28.75 1.75
CA THR A 40 -14.21 27.97 1.00
C THR A 40 -14.92 26.70 0.54
N PRO A 41 -14.86 26.32 -0.76
CA PRO A 41 -15.36 25.02 -1.18
C PRO A 41 -14.66 23.98 -0.32
N GLN A 42 -15.44 23.28 0.49
CA GLN A 42 -14.95 22.09 1.17
C GLN A 42 -14.55 21.12 0.06
N PRO A 43 -13.29 20.64 0.00
CA PRO A 43 -12.92 19.63 -0.98
C PRO A 43 -13.90 18.47 -0.83
N ALA A 44 -14.48 18.05 -1.96
CA ALA A 44 -15.40 16.92 -1.97
C ALA A 44 -14.71 15.73 -1.28
N PRO A 45 -15.44 14.94 -0.47
CA PRO A 45 -14.88 13.70 0.05
C PRO A 45 -14.37 12.89 -1.13
N SER A 46 -13.08 12.55 -1.11
CA SER A 46 -12.48 11.69 -2.12
C SER A 46 -13.34 10.43 -2.23
N GLU A 47 -13.85 10.15 -3.42
CA GLU A 47 -14.54 8.90 -3.68
C GLU A 47 -13.60 7.75 -3.28
N PRO A 48 -14.09 6.70 -2.61
CA PRO A 48 -13.26 5.55 -2.29
C PRO A 48 -12.72 4.98 -3.59
N GLU A 49 -11.41 5.07 -3.78
CA GLU A 49 -10.70 4.47 -4.91
C GLU A 49 -11.12 2.99 -4.94
N ALA A 50 -11.74 2.57 -6.04
CA ALA A 50 -12.18 1.19 -6.18
C ALA A 50 -10.96 0.28 -5.97
N ALA A 51 -11.09 -0.68 -5.06
CA ALA A 51 -10.01 -1.60 -4.76
C ALA A 51 -9.59 -2.31 -6.06
N ARG A 52 -8.32 -2.15 -6.43
CA ARG A 52 -7.77 -2.76 -7.64
C ARG A 52 -7.79 -4.27 -7.52
N THR A 53 -8.02 -4.93 -8.64
CA THR A 53 -7.96 -6.39 -8.71
C THR A 53 -6.51 -6.86 -8.60
N PRO A 54 -6.24 -8.09 -8.10
CA PRO A 54 -4.89 -8.65 -8.09
C PRO A 54 -4.22 -8.65 -9.48
N GLN A 55 -5.01 -8.83 -10.54
CA GLN A 55 -4.56 -8.80 -11.93
C GLN A 55 -4.07 -7.40 -12.33
N GLN A 56 -4.79 -6.35 -11.93
CA GLN A 56 -4.36 -4.96 -12.16
C GLN A 56 -3.09 -4.63 -11.37
N GLU A 57 -2.95 -5.10 -10.13
CA GLU A 57 -1.71 -4.89 -9.35
C GLU A 57 -0.50 -5.58 -10.01
N LEU A 58 -0.69 -6.79 -10.53
CA LEU A 58 0.34 -7.48 -11.31
C LEU A 58 0.69 -6.70 -12.58
N ALA A 59 -0.31 -6.23 -13.33
CA ALA A 59 -0.11 -5.45 -14.55
C ALA A 59 0.66 -4.16 -14.28
N ILE A 60 0.29 -3.41 -13.23
CA ILE A 60 1.00 -2.20 -12.80
C ILE A 60 2.45 -2.51 -12.42
N THR A 61 2.69 -3.62 -11.71
CA THR A 61 4.04 -4.05 -11.33
C THR A 61 4.88 -4.36 -12.57
N LEU A 62 4.33 -5.09 -13.53
CA LEU A 62 5.01 -5.41 -14.78
C LEU A 62 5.27 -4.14 -15.59
N GLU A 63 4.29 -3.25 -15.72
CA GLU A 63 4.43 -1.96 -16.42
C GLU A 63 5.55 -1.12 -15.80
N ALA A 64 5.66 -1.08 -14.46
CA ALA A 64 6.76 -0.38 -13.81
C ALA A 64 8.15 -0.93 -14.21
N MET A 65 8.28 -2.25 -14.44
CA MET A 65 9.54 -2.83 -14.92
C MET A 65 9.83 -2.45 -16.38
N PHE A 66 8.81 -2.40 -17.23
CA PHE A 66 8.95 -1.99 -18.62
C PHE A 66 9.32 -0.50 -18.72
N LEU A 67 8.66 0.35 -17.92
CA LEU A 67 8.96 1.78 -17.84
C LEU A 67 10.39 2.05 -17.37
N HIS A 68 10.90 1.25 -16.42
CA HIS A 68 12.31 1.34 -16.02
C HIS A 68 13.28 1.10 -17.19
N SER A 69 12.87 0.31 -18.18
CA SER A 69 13.64 0.00 -19.39
C SER A 69 13.33 0.94 -20.57
N GLY A 70 12.57 2.01 -20.35
CA GLY A 70 12.16 2.94 -21.41
C GLY A 70 11.16 2.36 -22.42
N ARG A 71 10.41 1.33 -22.01
CA ARG A 71 9.35 0.68 -22.79
C ARG A 71 8.03 0.76 -22.01
N THR A 72 6.93 0.37 -22.62
CA THR A 72 5.61 0.30 -21.95
C THR A 72 4.86 -0.90 -22.52
N LEU A 73 4.15 -1.63 -21.68
CA LEU A 73 3.26 -2.72 -22.09
C LEU A 73 1.99 -2.21 -22.76
N SER A 74 1.67 -0.92 -22.63
CA SER A 74 0.57 -0.27 -23.36
C SER A 74 0.89 -0.04 -24.84
N ASP A 75 2.15 -0.19 -25.25
CA ASP A 75 2.54 -0.21 -26.66
C ASP A 75 2.32 -1.60 -27.24
N GLU A 76 1.51 -1.72 -28.30
CA GLU A 76 1.10 -3.00 -28.87
C GLU A 76 2.29 -3.87 -29.31
N THR A 77 3.32 -3.25 -29.91
CA THR A 77 4.51 -4.00 -30.36
C THR A 77 5.26 -4.60 -29.17
N THR A 78 5.36 -3.86 -28.08
CA THR A 78 5.99 -4.31 -26.84
C THR A 78 5.13 -5.39 -26.16
N ALA A 79 3.81 -5.21 -26.10
CA ALA A 79 2.86 -6.20 -25.58
C ALA A 79 2.95 -7.53 -26.35
N ASP A 80 2.95 -7.49 -27.68
CA ASP A 80 3.10 -8.68 -28.54
C ASP A 80 4.43 -9.37 -28.32
N THR A 81 5.53 -8.61 -28.26
CA THR A 81 6.86 -9.17 -27.99
C THR A 81 6.89 -9.85 -26.61
N PHE A 82 6.25 -9.26 -25.61
CA PHE A 82 6.13 -9.83 -24.27
C PHE A 82 5.33 -11.14 -24.29
N ARG A 83 4.15 -11.17 -24.94
CA ARG A 83 3.32 -12.38 -25.10
C ARG A 83 4.09 -13.51 -25.80
N ILE A 84 4.79 -13.21 -26.91
CA ILE A 84 5.62 -14.19 -27.63
C ILE A 84 6.75 -14.75 -26.75
N THR A 85 7.37 -13.89 -25.94
CA THR A 85 8.42 -14.31 -25.02
C THR A 85 7.87 -15.28 -23.97
N LEU A 86 6.70 -14.99 -23.40
CA LEU A 86 6.04 -15.90 -22.45
C LEU A 86 5.64 -17.22 -23.10
N ASP A 87 5.14 -17.21 -24.34
CA ASP A 87 4.84 -18.43 -25.09
C ASP A 87 6.09 -19.31 -25.29
N THR A 88 7.24 -18.67 -25.52
CA THR A 88 8.53 -19.38 -25.63
C THR A 88 8.93 -20.03 -24.31
N VAL A 89 8.76 -19.33 -23.18
CA VAL A 89 9.03 -19.88 -21.84
C VAL A 89 8.10 -21.05 -21.53
N LEU A 90 6.82 -20.95 -21.89
CA LEU A 90 5.84 -22.02 -21.69
C LEU A 90 6.22 -23.28 -22.49
N LEU A 91 6.69 -23.12 -23.73
CA LEU A 91 7.18 -24.23 -24.55
C LEU A 91 8.40 -24.92 -23.91
N MET A 92 9.36 -24.16 -23.38
CA MET A 92 10.52 -24.72 -22.67
C MET A 92 10.10 -25.49 -21.41
N LEU A 93 9.11 -24.98 -20.69
CA LEU A 93 8.56 -25.63 -19.51
C LEU A 93 7.83 -26.93 -19.87
N GLU A 94 7.08 -26.95 -20.98
CA GLU A 94 6.44 -28.15 -21.51
C GLU A 94 7.46 -29.22 -21.91
N GLY A 95 8.54 -28.83 -22.59
CA GLY A 95 9.65 -29.74 -22.91
C GLY A 95 10.31 -30.31 -21.65
N SER A 96 10.54 -29.47 -20.63
CA SER A 96 11.10 -29.91 -19.34
C SER A 96 10.19 -30.92 -18.62
N ARG A 97 8.86 -30.74 -18.72
CA ARG A 97 7.89 -31.72 -18.20
C ARG A 97 7.95 -33.03 -18.98
N ALA A 98 8.03 -32.96 -20.31
CA ALA A 98 8.12 -34.15 -21.16
C ALA A 98 9.37 -34.99 -20.85
N GLU A 99 10.47 -34.34 -20.50
CA GLU A 99 11.72 -34.99 -20.05
C GLU A 99 11.70 -35.40 -18.57
N ARG A 100 10.59 -35.17 -17.85
CA ARG A 100 10.40 -35.44 -16.40
C ARG A 100 11.38 -34.68 -15.51
N LEU A 101 11.91 -33.55 -15.98
CA LEU A 101 12.71 -32.63 -15.18
C LEU A 101 11.86 -31.74 -14.27
N VAL A 102 10.60 -31.53 -14.66
CA VAL A 102 9.58 -30.79 -13.91
C VAL A 102 8.38 -31.70 -13.68
N GLY A 103 7.87 -31.75 -12.45
CA GLY A 103 6.67 -32.51 -12.10
C GLY A 103 5.38 -31.84 -12.56
N GLU A 104 4.28 -32.59 -12.53
CA GLU A 104 2.97 -32.10 -13.00
C GLU A 104 2.37 -30.99 -12.13
N GLU A 105 2.70 -30.96 -10.84
CA GLU A 105 2.23 -29.90 -9.95
C GLU A 105 3.00 -28.60 -10.17
N GLU A 106 4.33 -28.69 -10.24
CA GLU A 106 5.22 -27.58 -10.54
C GLU A 106 4.91 -26.99 -11.92
N TYR A 107 4.70 -27.85 -12.92
CA TYR A 107 4.29 -27.42 -14.25
C TYR A 107 2.99 -26.62 -14.21
N ARG A 108 1.92 -27.15 -13.57
CA ARG A 108 0.63 -26.46 -13.49
C ARG A 108 0.74 -25.12 -12.78
N HIS A 109 1.51 -25.07 -11.70
CA HIS A 109 1.72 -23.83 -10.95
C HIS A 109 2.45 -22.78 -11.79
N LEU A 110 3.60 -23.14 -12.38
CA LEU A 110 4.41 -22.24 -13.20
C LEU A 110 3.65 -21.79 -14.46
N ALA A 111 2.98 -22.71 -15.16
CA ALA A 111 2.16 -22.39 -16.33
C ALA A 111 1.04 -21.42 -15.98
N GLY A 112 0.37 -21.60 -14.83
CA GLY A 112 -0.65 -20.66 -14.36
C GLY A 112 -0.11 -19.27 -14.06
N MET A 113 1.11 -19.16 -13.50
CA MET A 113 1.75 -17.85 -13.30
C MET A 113 2.10 -17.17 -14.63
N ILE A 114 2.62 -17.93 -15.59
CA ILE A 114 2.94 -17.41 -16.94
C ILE A 114 1.68 -16.92 -17.64
N ASP A 115 0.58 -17.68 -17.56
CA ASP A 115 -0.71 -17.29 -18.14
C ASP A 115 -1.26 -16.02 -17.47
N GLY A 116 -1.14 -15.92 -16.14
CA GLY A 116 -1.51 -14.71 -15.40
C GLY A 116 -0.71 -13.47 -15.82
N MET A 117 0.59 -13.63 -16.11
CA MET A 117 1.41 -12.53 -16.64
C MET A 117 1.04 -12.17 -18.08
N ARG A 118 0.61 -13.15 -18.89
CA ARG A 118 0.28 -12.94 -20.30
C ARG A 118 -0.88 -11.95 -20.51
N GLY A 119 -1.83 -11.91 -19.57
CA GLY A 119 -2.96 -11.00 -19.58
C GLY A 119 -2.69 -9.61 -18.98
N ALA A 120 -1.43 -9.30 -18.63
CA ALA A 120 -1.08 -8.03 -18.01
C ALA A 120 -1.33 -6.80 -18.91
N PRO A 121 -0.99 -6.80 -20.21
CA PRO A 121 -1.27 -5.65 -21.07
C PRO A 121 -2.76 -5.28 -21.14
N GLU A 122 -3.66 -6.26 -21.08
CA GLU A 122 -5.11 -6.07 -21.12
C GLU A 122 -5.69 -5.51 -19.81
N ALA A 123 -4.90 -5.53 -18.74
CA ALA A 123 -5.29 -5.07 -17.41
C ALA A 123 -4.72 -3.68 -17.05
N LEU A 124 -4.03 -3.02 -17.98
CA LEU A 124 -3.53 -1.64 -17.88
C LEU A 124 -4.59 -0.61 -18.33
#